data_AF-A0AB37LX03-F1
#
_entry.id   AF-A0AB37LX03-F1
#
_cell.length_a   1.000
_cell.length_b   1.000
_cell.length_c   1.000
_cell.angle_alpha   90.00
_cell.angle_beta   90.00
_cell.angle_gamma   90.00
#
_symmetry.space_group_name_H-M   'P 1'
#
loop_
_entity.id
_entity.type
_entity.pdbx_description
1 polymer ?
#
loop_
_entity_poly.entity_id
_entity_poly.type
_entity_poly.pdbx_seq_one_letter_code
_entity_poly.pdbx_strand_id
1 'polypeptide(L)'
;MEYVYLNKEVIYSNIRNLSQVTFEVTDACNLQCKYCGYGELYDGYDTRKSKMLSLEQAYPLLEYLYAHWQQSDSYRKKTYISFYGGEPLLNMDFIRGIVGWIMNHQIPQCDFVFTMTTNGMLLDRYIDYLVEHEFKILVSLDGNKENNGYRVDFSGRPSFDRVFANVKFVQQYYPDFFRKNVEFNSVLHNLNDYQDIIPFFQKELNKVPSVSELSISGVKEERMEEYLKMRNDKLSSFDKISDRERLKDSLFMDVPETSILCTYLHAHSGNVYYSYRDLLVDQKNRMWYPTGTCLPFGKKLFVTVNGKILPCERIKQEYALGHVDEKGVSIDIDNPTIYLKIPSCICLIEKSSVTLHSNKISMLLCQKLL
;
A
#
# COMPACT_ATOMS: atom_id res chain seq x y z
N MET A 1 25.08 -0.69 20.06
CA MET A 1 23.92 -0.01 19.46
C MET A 1 23.18 0.65 20.61
N GLU A 2 23.20 1.97 20.68
CA GLU A 2 22.35 2.72 21.61
C GLU A 2 20.95 2.80 20.99
N TYR A 3 19.94 2.32 21.71
CA TYR A 3 18.55 2.43 21.29
C TYR A 3 18.07 3.84 21.61
N VAL A 4 17.71 4.60 20.58
CA VAL A 4 17.21 5.97 20.75
C VAL A 4 15.69 5.95 20.68
N TYR A 5 15.03 6.59 21.65
CA TYR A 5 13.60 6.83 21.57
C TYR A 5 13.32 7.85 20.44
N LEU A 6 12.34 7.54 19.60
CA LEU A 6 11.74 8.50 18.65
C LEU A 6 11.27 9.74 19.42
N ASN A 7 11.92 10.86 19.13
CA ASN A 7 11.54 12.15 19.71
C ASN A 7 10.56 12.87 18.76
N LYS A 8 9.92 13.93 19.27
CA LYS A 8 8.95 14.72 18.49
C LYS A 8 9.58 15.34 17.25
N GLU A 9 10.85 15.75 17.33
CA GLU A 9 11.63 16.30 16.22
C GLU A 9 11.69 15.37 15.01
N VAL A 10 11.88 14.06 15.24
CA VAL A 10 11.92 13.06 14.16
C VAL A 10 10.55 12.90 13.50
N ILE A 11 9.46 12.93 14.27
CA ILE A 11 8.10 12.86 13.74
C ILE A 11 7.80 14.10 12.88
N TYR A 12 8.11 15.30 13.36
CA TYR A 12 7.93 16.53 12.59
C TYR A 12 8.82 16.56 11.36
N SER A 13 10.07 16.10 11.46
CA SER A 13 10.96 15.95 10.31
C SER A 13 10.37 14.99 9.25
N ASN A 14 9.77 13.88 9.68
CA ASN A 14 9.08 12.95 8.80
C ASN A 14 7.85 13.59 8.13
N ILE A 15 7.04 14.35 8.87
CA ILE A 15 5.88 15.08 8.32
C ILE A 15 6.33 16.13 7.29
N ARG A 16 7.39 16.90 7.59
CA ARG A 16 7.99 17.88 6.67
C ARG A 16 8.53 17.24 5.39
N ASN A 17 9.01 16.00 5.47
CA ASN A 17 9.60 15.25 4.36
C ASN A 17 8.71 14.09 3.90
N LEU A 18 7.41 14.19 4.18
CA LEU A 18 6.45 13.15 3.89
C LEU A 18 6.38 12.88 2.38
N SER A 19 6.66 11.64 2.00
CA SER A 19 6.70 11.25 0.59
C SER A 19 5.31 11.04 0.01
N GLN A 20 4.33 10.63 0.83
CA GLN A 20 3.00 10.27 0.35
C GLN A 20 1.91 10.58 1.38
N VAL A 21 0.84 11.23 0.93
CA VAL A 21 -0.42 11.42 1.66
C VAL A 21 -1.48 10.60 0.95
N THR A 22 -2.12 9.70 1.66
CA THR A 22 -3.16 8.82 1.11
C THR A 22 -4.49 9.10 1.80
N PHE A 23 -5.52 9.41 1.02
CA PHE A 23 -6.88 9.59 1.50
C PHE A 23 -7.70 8.32 1.23
N GLU A 24 -8.37 7.80 2.26
CA GLU A 24 -9.53 6.93 2.10
C GLU A 24 -10.70 7.80 1.64
N VAL A 25 -10.86 7.92 0.33
CA VAL A 25 -11.85 8.84 -0.29
C VAL A 25 -13.28 8.45 0.09
N THR A 26 -13.52 7.15 0.24
CA THR A 26 -14.78 6.59 0.70
C THR A 26 -14.56 5.19 1.26
N ASP A 27 -15.41 4.77 2.20
CA ASP A 27 -15.46 3.39 2.65
C ASP A 27 -16.42 2.53 1.82
N ALA A 28 -17.20 3.14 0.91
CA ALA A 28 -18.06 2.48 -0.04
C ALA A 28 -17.25 1.86 -1.19
N CYS A 29 -17.74 0.74 -1.72
CA CYS A 29 -17.23 0.13 -2.95
C CYS A 29 -18.43 -0.35 -3.77
N ASN A 30 -18.27 -0.48 -5.09
CA ASN A 30 -19.24 -1.12 -5.98
C ASN A 30 -18.94 -2.62 -6.22
N LEU A 31 -17.90 -3.15 -5.58
CA LEU A 31 -17.55 -4.57 -5.53
C LEU A 31 -17.55 -5.10 -4.10
N GLN A 32 -17.72 -6.41 -3.96
CA GLN A 32 -17.65 -7.17 -2.73
C GLN A 32 -16.64 -8.32 -2.90
N CYS A 33 -15.36 -7.96 -3.14
CA CYS A 33 -14.31 -8.94 -3.37
C CYS A 33 -14.16 -9.90 -2.18
N LYS A 34 -14.06 -11.20 -2.44
CA LYS A 34 -14.04 -12.24 -1.39
C LYS A 34 -12.84 -12.11 -0.44
N TYR A 35 -11.70 -11.67 -0.96
CA TYR A 35 -10.48 -11.47 -0.19
C TYR A 35 -10.25 -10.01 0.26
N CYS A 36 -11.22 -9.12 0.10
CA CYS A 36 -11.03 -7.71 0.41
C CYS A 36 -10.50 -7.52 1.83
N GLY A 37 -9.43 -6.74 2.02
CA GLY A 37 -8.87 -6.44 3.35
C GLY A 37 -9.83 -5.68 4.27
N TYR A 38 -10.93 -5.16 3.71
CA TYR A 38 -12.04 -4.56 4.43
C TYR A 38 -13.34 -5.39 4.37
N GLY A 39 -13.21 -6.67 4.04
CA GLY A 39 -14.30 -7.63 3.91
C GLY A 39 -14.37 -8.61 5.09
N GLU A 40 -15.19 -9.64 4.95
CA GLU A 40 -15.60 -10.53 6.05
C GLU A 40 -14.46 -11.32 6.70
N LEU A 41 -13.39 -11.63 5.93
CA LEU A 41 -12.22 -12.37 6.41
C LEU A 41 -11.38 -11.60 7.44
N TYR A 42 -11.49 -10.27 7.46
CA TYR A 42 -10.57 -9.39 8.15
C TYR A 42 -11.26 -8.52 9.20
N ASP A 43 -10.49 -8.12 10.21
CA ASP A 43 -10.82 -7.17 11.26
C ASP A 43 -9.69 -6.13 11.42
N GLY A 44 -9.86 -5.17 12.33
CA GLY A 44 -8.92 -4.08 12.58
C GLY A 44 -9.19 -2.84 11.75
N TYR A 45 -10.41 -2.68 11.25
CA TYR A 45 -10.89 -1.46 10.59
C TYR A 45 -12.27 -1.07 11.15
N ASP A 46 -12.61 0.22 11.08
CA ASP A 46 -13.90 0.70 11.55
C ASP A 46 -15.05 0.09 10.73
N THR A 47 -16.22 -0.05 11.36
CA THR A 47 -17.44 -0.48 10.65
C THR A 47 -17.70 0.41 9.44
N ARG A 48 -17.71 -0.20 8.26
CA ARG A 48 -17.95 0.52 7.00
C ARG A 48 -19.43 0.86 6.86
N LYS A 49 -19.73 2.12 6.58
CA LYS A 49 -21.11 2.63 6.51
C LYS A 49 -21.42 3.34 5.19
N SER A 50 -20.65 3.06 4.14
CA SER A 50 -20.69 3.77 2.85
C SER A 50 -20.49 5.28 3.00
N LYS A 51 -19.65 5.69 3.95
CA LYS A 51 -19.26 7.07 4.18
C LYS A 51 -18.34 7.57 3.07
N MET A 52 -18.48 8.84 2.76
CA MET A 52 -17.62 9.59 1.85
C MET A 52 -16.86 10.62 2.68
N LEU A 53 -15.55 10.74 2.46
CA LEU A 53 -14.76 11.78 3.10
C LEU A 53 -15.15 13.14 2.49
N SER A 54 -15.39 14.12 3.34
CA SER A 54 -15.74 15.48 2.93
C SER A 54 -14.49 16.36 2.77
N LEU A 55 -14.60 17.42 1.97
CA LEU A 55 -13.51 18.37 1.78
C LEU A 55 -13.28 19.20 3.04
N GLU A 56 -14.35 19.53 3.76
CA GLU A 56 -14.35 20.26 5.03
C GLU A 56 -13.52 19.53 6.09
N GLN A 57 -13.56 18.19 6.10
CA GLN A 57 -12.71 17.37 6.98
C GLN A 57 -11.27 17.24 6.48
N ALA A 58 -11.03 17.26 5.17
CA ALA A 58 -9.69 17.03 4.62
C ALA A 58 -8.83 18.29 4.51
N TYR A 59 -9.43 19.47 4.31
CA TYR A 59 -8.70 20.73 4.19
C TYR A 59 -7.86 21.06 5.42
N PRO A 60 -8.34 20.90 6.67
CA PRO A 60 -7.51 21.15 7.84
C PRO A 60 -6.21 20.33 7.84
N LEU A 61 -6.23 19.09 7.33
CA LEU A 61 -5.01 18.31 7.16
C LEU A 61 -4.10 18.86 6.07
N LEU A 62 -4.65 19.26 4.92
CA LEU A 62 -3.86 19.83 3.85
C LEU A 62 -3.18 21.13 4.28
N GLU A 63 -3.90 22.03 4.95
CA GLU A 63 -3.36 23.26 5.54
C GLU A 63 -2.23 22.95 6.54
N TYR A 64 -2.46 21.99 7.44
CA TYR A 64 -1.46 21.55 8.41
C TYR A 64 -0.19 21.04 7.73
N LEU A 65 -0.32 20.12 6.76
CA LEU A 65 0.80 19.55 6.03
C LEU A 65 1.55 20.61 5.23
N TYR A 66 0.82 21.52 4.58
CA TYR A 66 1.39 22.60 3.79
C TYR A 66 2.22 23.57 4.62
N ALA A 67 1.76 23.95 5.81
CA ALA A 67 2.53 24.76 6.76
C ALA A 67 3.86 24.09 7.16
N HIS A 68 3.88 22.76 7.26
CA HIS A 68 5.13 22.01 7.48
C HIS A 68 5.99 21.95 6.23
N TRP A 69 5.37 21.79 5.07
CA TRP A 69 6.03 21.59 3.80
C TRP A 69 6.73 22.82 3.23
N GLN A 70 6.29 24.02 3.61
CA GLN A 70 6.91 25.29 3.24
C GLN A 70 8.21 25.59 4.01
N GLN A 71 8.53 24.82 5.06
CA GLN A 71 9.73 25.06 5.86
C GLN A 71 11.01 24.77 5.06
N SER A 72 12.06 25.57 5.30
CA SER A 72 13.30 25.58 4.53
C SER A 72 14.18 24.33 4.70
N ASP A 73 13.91 23.51 5.70
CA ASP A 73 14.61 22.26 5.98
C ASP A 73 13.98 21.05 5.25
N SER A 74 12.92 21.26 4.48
CA SER A 74 12.37 20.21 3.62
C SER A 74 13.29 19.94 2.44
N TYR A 75 13.74 18.70 2.31
CA TYR A 75 14.62 18.25 1.23
C TYR A 75 13.90 17.37 0.19
N ARG A 76 12.58 17.20 0.34
CA ARG A 76 11.79 16.35 -0.55
C ARG A 76 11.60 17.04 -1.90
N LYS A 77 11.80 16.28 -2.98
CA LYS A 77 11.57 16.76 -4.35
C LYS A 77 10.18 16.40 -4.88
N LYS A 78 9.56 15.33 -4.35
CA LYS A 78 8.27 14.83 -4.82
C LYS A 78 7.39 14.41 -3.64
N THR A 79 6.11 14.75 -3.70
CA THR A 79 5.09 14.29 -2.76
C THR A 79 3.93 13.68 -3.55
N TYR A 80 3.59 12.45 -3.21
CA TYR A 80 2.47 11.73 -3.81
C TYR A 80 1.18 12.01 -3.06
N ILE A 81 0.17 12.50 -3.76
CA ILE A 81 -1.19 12.64 -3.22
C ILE A 81 -2.01 11.48 -3.78
N SER A 82 -2.35 10.54 -2.90
CA SER A 82 -2.87 9.23 -3.26
C SER A 82 -4.32 9.09 -2.86
N PHE A 83 -5.13 8.59 -3.79
CA PHE A 83 -6.55 8.34 -3.59
C PHE A 83 -6.79 6.83 -3.49
N TYR A 84 -7.32 6.40 -2.36
CA TYR A 84 -7.56 5.01 -2.00
C TYR A 84 -8.97 4.84 -1.39
N GLY A 85 -9.28 3.65 -0.89
CA GLY A 85 -10.49 3.34 -0.13
C GLY A 85 -11.21 2.11 -0.64
N GLY A 86 -12.54 2.10 -0.52
CA GLY A 86 -13.35 1.05 -1.14
C GLY A 86 -13.28 1.14 -2.66
N GLU A 87 -13.89 2.17 -3.26
CA GLU A 87 -13.62 2.58 -4.64
C GLU A 87 -13.57 4.11 -4.72
N PRO A 88 -12.37 4.72 -4.92
CA PRO A 88 -12.22 6.18 -4.85
C PRO A 88 -13.04 6.92 -5.92
N LEU A 89 -13.26 6.33 -7.10
CA LEU A 89 -14.04 6.95 -8.18
C LEU A 89 -15.54 7.11 -7.86
N LEU A 90 -16.02 6.60 -6.72
CA LEU A 90 -17.37 6.88 -6.23
C LEU A 90 -17.53 8.29 -5.64
N ASN A 91 -16.44 8.94 -5.25
CA ASN A 91 -16.44 10.29 -4.68
C ASN A 91 -15.45 11.19 -5.45
N MET A 92 -15.73 11.39 -6.74
CA MET A 92 -14.91 12.22 -7.62
C MET A 92 -14.91 13.70 -7.27
N ASP A 93 -15.96 14.20 -6.61
CA ASP A 93 -16.02 15.61 -6.20
C ASP A 93 -14.98 15.91 -5.12
N PHE A 94 -14.77 14.98 -4.18
CA PHE A 94 -13.64 15.05 -3.24
C PHE A 94 -12.29 15.06 -3.98
N ILE A 95 -12.09 14.14 -4.93
CA ILE A 95 -10.83 14.06 -5.68
C ILE A 95 -10.53 15.38 -6.40
N ARG A 96 -11.54 15.96 -7.08
CA ARG A 96 -11.43 17.27 -7.74
C ARG A 96 -11.09 18.39 -6.75
N GLY A 97 -11.74 18.41 -5.59
CA GLY A 97 -11.47 19.42 -4.57
C GLY A 97 -10.04 19.36 -4.02
N ILE A 98 -9.50 18.15 -3.78
CA ILE A 98 -8.13 17.96 -3.33
C ILE A 98 -7.12 18.33 -4.43
N VAL A 99 -7.34 17.87 -5.66
CA VAL A 99 -6.48 18.21 -6.81
C VAL A 99 -6.44 19.71 -7.03
N GLY A 100 -7.60 20.37 -7.05
CA GLY A 100 -7.71 21.83 -7.20
C GLY A 100 -7.01 22.58 -6.06
N TRP A 101 -7.17 22.12 -4.82
CA TRP A 101 -6.46 22.71 -3.68
C TRP A 101 -4.94 22.60 -3.84
N ILE A 102 -4.41 21.42 -4.20
CA ILE A 102 -2.97 21.19 -4.41
C ILE A 102 -2.43 22.04 -5.57
N MET A 103 -3.18 22.14 -6.68
CA MET A 103 -2.79 22.94 -7.84
C MET A 103 -2.73 24.44 -7.53
N ASN A 104 -3.57 24.91 -6.61
CA ASN A 104 -3.53 26.31 -6.13
C ASN A 104 -2.45 26.56 -5.06
N HIS A 105 -1.91 25.50 -4.44
CA HIS A 105 -0.90 25.57 -3.37
C HIS A 105 0.40 24.86 -3.79
N GLN A 106 0.95 25.23 -4.94
CA GLN A 106 2.23 24.71 -5.40
C GLN A 106 3.37 25.16 -4.49
N ILE A 107 4.38 24.30 -4.34
CA ILE A 107 5.60 24.58 -3.59
C ILE A 107 6.76 24.49 -4.58
N PRO A 108 7.51 25.57 -4.86
CA PRO A 108 8.51 25.60 -5.95
C PRO A 108 9.54 24.47 -5.91
N GLN A 109 9.88 23.96 -4.72
CA GLN A 109 10.86 22.89 -4.51
C GLN A 109 10.25 21.48 -4.47
N CYS A 110 8.94 21.32 -4.63
CA CYS A 110 8.25 20.03 -4.48
C CYS A 110 7.24 19.80 -5.61
N ASP A 111 7.46 18.75 -6.39
CA ASP A 111 6.49 18.29 -7.39
C ASP A 111 5.40 17.44 -6.71
N PHE A 112 4.14 17.82 -6.89
CA PHE A 112 3.01 16.98 -6.49
C PHE A 112 2.65 16.00 -7.60
N VAL A 113 2.48 14.73 -7.23
CA VAL A 113 2.08 13.65 -8.17
C VAL A 113 0.81 13.00 -7.66
N PHE A 114 -0.24 13.01 -8.47
CA PHE A 114 -1.48 12.34 -8.14
C PHE A 114 -1.41 10.85 -8.44
N THR A 115 -1.83 10.02 -7.49
CA THR A 115 -1.90 8.57 -7.68
C THR A 115 -3.25 8.04 -7.22
N MET A 116 -3.68 6.90 -7.77
CA MET A 116 -4.94 6.28 -7.39
C MET A 116 -4.85 4.77 -7.48
N THR A 117 -5.47 4.06 -6.54
CA THR A 117 -5.77 2.64 -6.72
C THR A 117 -7.27 2.47 -6.96
N THR A 118 -7.65 1.87 -8.07
CA THR A 118 -9.06 1.67 -8.46
C THR A 118 -9.31 0.22 -8.83
N ASN A 119 -10.55 -0.25 -8.66
CA ASN A 119 -11.00 -1.52 -9.19
C ASN A 119 -11.28 -1.49 -10.71
N GLY A 120 -11.24 -0.32 -11.35
CA GLY A 120 -11.34 -0.17 -12.79
C GLY A 120 -12.77 -0.07 -13.36
N MET A 121 -13.81 -0.33 -12.56
CA MET A 121 -15.21 -0.40 -13.01
C MET A 121 -15.77 0.92 -13.55
N LEU A 122 -15.21 2.05 -13.10
CA LEU A 122 -15.67 3.41 -13.39
C LEU A 122 -14.67 4.23 -14.23
N LEU A 123 -13.60 3.62 -14.73
CA LEU A 123 -12.58 4.31 -15.53
C LEU A 123 -13.16 5.02 -16.75
N ASP A 124 -14.09 4.37 -17.46
CA ASP A 124 -14.75 4.95 -18.65
C ASP A 124 -15.48 6.28 -18.37
N ARG A 125 -15.88 6.53 -17.12
CA ARG A 125 -16.58 7.77 -16.74
C ARG A 125 -15.65 8.93 -16.44
N TYR A 126 -14.42 8.65 -16.02
CA TYR A 126 -13.54 9.65 -15.42
C TYR A 126 -12.13 9.68 -16.00
N ILE A 127 -11.82 8.82 -16.96
CA ILE A 127 -10.48 8.72 -17.52
C ILE A 127 -9.98 10.04 -18.12
N ASP A 128 -10.85 10.84 -18.76
CA ASP A 128 -10.47 12.15 -19.31
C ASP A 128 -9.85 13.05 -18.24
N TYR A 129 -10.50 13.13 -17.07
CA TYR A 129 -10.01 13.93 -15.95
C TYR A 129 -8.68 13.38 -15.40
N LEU A 130 -8.55 12.04 -15.30
CA LEU A 130 -7.34 11.40 -14.80
C LEU A 130 -6.15 11.59 -15.76
N VAL A 131 -6.40 11.60 -17.07
CA VAL A 131 -5.41 11.88 -18.11
C VAL A 131 -4.99 13.34 -18.09
N GLU A 132 -5.95 14.27 -18.02
CA GLU A 132 -5.70 15.72 -17.94
C GLU A 132 -4.77 16.08 -16.78
N HIS A 133 -4.91 15.41 -15.64
CA HIS A 133 -4.13 15.65 -14.43
C HIS A 133 -2.97 14.64 -14.24
N GLU A 134 -2.61 13.90 -15.29
CA GLU A 134 -1.49 12.96 -15.34
C GLU A 134 -1.43 11.97 -14.16
N PHE A 135 -2.59 11.47 -13.71
CA PHE A 135 -2.65 10.51 -12.60
C PHE A 135 -1.82 9.27 -12.87
N LYS A 136 -1.13 8.76 -11.85
CA LYS A 136 -0.59 7.39 -11.87
C LYS A 136 -1.63 6.44 -11.27
N ILE A 137 -2.14 5.52 -12.07
CA ILE A 137 -3.26 4.65 -11.71
C ILE A 137 -2.75 3.23 -11.51
N LEU A 138 -3.06 2.64 -10.36
CA LEU A 138 -2.91 1.22 -10.08
C LEU A 138 -4.29 0.55 -10.21
N VAL A 139 -4.47 -0.26 -11.25
CA VAL A 139 -5.72 -1.00 -11.50
C VAL A 139 -5.63 -2.37 -10.84
N SER A 140 -6.64 -2.72 -10.05
CA SER A 140 -6.74 -4.06 -9.46
C SER A 140 -7.35 -5.05 -10.46
N LEU A 141 -6.55 -6.02 -10.92
CA LEU A 141 -6.95 -7.05 -11.86
C LEU A 141 -6.11 -8.31 -11.60
N ASP A 142 -6.75 -9.46 -11.39
CA ASP A 142 -6.06 -10.67 -10.88
C ASP A 142 -5.58 -11.64 -11.96
N GLY A 143 -5.65 -11.25 -13.23
CA GLY A 143 -5.35 -12.11 -14.37
C GLY A 143 -6.55 -12.19 -15.31
N ASN A 144 -6.73 -13.36 -15.95
CA ASN A 144 -7.86 -13.60 -16.84
C ASN A 144 -9.21 -13.68 -16.08
N LYS A 145 -10.29 -14.00 -16.82
CA LYS A 145 -11.66 -14.06 -16.28
C LYS A 145 -11.82 -15.02 -15.10
N GLU A 146 -11.19 -16.19 -15.14
CA GLU A 146 -11.26 -17.20 -14.08
C GLU A 146 -10.45 -16.74 -12.86
N ASN A 147 -9.23 -16.25 -13.09
CA ASN A 147 -8.36 -15.71 -12.06
C ASN A 147 -9.00 -14.52 -11.31
N ASN A 148 -9.78 -13.70 -12.00
CA ASN A 148 -10.50 -12.57 -11.40
C ASN A 148 -11.84 -12.96 -10.74
N GLY A 149 -12.10 -14.27 -10.55
CA GLY A 149 -13.37 -14.81 -10.07
C GLY A 149 -13.81 -14.35 -8.67
N TYR A 150 -12.88 -13.92 -7.82
CA TYR A 150 -13.21 -13.39 -6.48
C TYR A 150 -13.59 -11.92 -6.46
N ARG A 151 -13.44 -11.19 -7.57
CA ARG A 151 -13.85 -9.79 -7.69
C ARG A 151 -15.26 -9.70 -8.27
N VAL A 152 -16.25 -9.78 -7.40
CA VAL A 152 -17.68 -9.75 -7.75
C VAL A 152 -18.38 -8.51 -7.20
N ASP A 153 -19.53 -8.14 -7.76
CA ASP A 153 -20.40 -7.13 -7.16
C ASP A 153 -21.24 -7.70 -5.99
N PHE A 154 -22.06 -6.86 -5.36
CA PHE A 154 -22.96 -7.29 -4.27
C PHE A 154 -24.04 -8.29 -4.70
N SER A 155 -24.30 -8.43 -6.00
CA SER A 155 -25.19 -9.45 -6.56
C SER A 155 -24.42 -10.73 -6.95
N GLY A 156 -23.12 -10.81 -6.68
CA GLY A 156 -22.27 -11.94 -7.03
C GLY A 156 -21.87 -11.98 -8.51
N ARG A 157 -22.14 -10.93 -9.29
CA ARG A 157 -21.79 -10.89 -10.72
C ARG A 157 -20.29 -10.63 -10.88
N PRO A 158 -19.59 -11.36 -11.77
CA PRO A 158 -18.17 -11.12 -12.04
C PRO A 158 -17.90 -9.71 -12.59
N SER A 159 -16.82 -9.08 -12.11
CA SER A 159 -16.40 -7.74 -12.57
C SER A 159 -15.52 -7.75 -13.83
N PHE A 160 -14.92 -8.88 -14.16
CA PHE A 160 -13.83 -8.97 -15.15
C PHE A 160 -14.17 -8.32 -16.49
N ASP A 161 -15.31 -8.70 -17.10
CA ASP A 161 -15.65 -8.24 -18.46
C ASP A 161 -15.75 -6.70 -18.51
N ARG A 162 -16.31 -6.08 -17.46
CA ARG A 162 -16.43 -4.63 -17.35
C ARG A 162 -15.07 -3.95 -17.12
N VAL A 163 -14.29 -4.45 -16.18
CA VAL A 163 -12.95 -3.90 -15.88
C VAL A 163 -12.04 -4.02 -17.10
N PHE A 164 -12.02 -5.18 -17.75
CA PHE A 164 -11.17 -5.44 -18.91
C PHE A 164 -11.58 -4.59 -20.11
N ALA A 165 -12.88 -4.42 -20.38
CA ALA A 165 -13.36 -3.51 -21.41
C ALA A 165 -12.92 -2.07 -21.16
N ASN A 166 -13.03 -1.59 -19.90
CA ASN A 166 -12.56 -0.26 -19.52
C ASN A 166 -11.03 -0.12 -19.69
N VAL A 167 -10.26 -1.12 -19.29
CA VAL A 167 -8.79 -1.14 -19.45
C VAL A 167 -8.41 -1.11 -20.94
N LYS A 168 -9.05 -1.91 -21.79
CA LYS A 168 -8.83 -1.92 -23.24
C LYS A 168 -9.23 -0.59 -23.88
N PHE A 169 -10.31 0.04 -23.39
CA PHE A 169 -10.69 1.39 -23.80
C PHE A 169 -9.56 2.39 -23.50
N VAL A 170 -9.00 2.40 -22.28
CA VAL A 170 -7.86 3.29 -21.96
C VAL A 170 -6.64 2.98 -22.83
N GLN A 171 -6.33 1.69 -23.03
CA GLN A 171 -5.21 1.26 -23.89
C GLN A 171 -5.37 1.74 -25.34
N GLN A 172 -6.59 1.70 -25.88
CA GLN A 172 -6.86 2.06 -27.28
C GLN A 172 -6.90 3.57 -27.49
N TYR A 173 -7.58 4.32 -26.62
CA TYR A 173 -7.84 5.75 -26.82
C TYR A 173 -6.81 6.66 -26.14
N TYR A 174 -6.08 6.18 -25.14
CA TYR A 174 -5.04 6.92 -24.43
C TYR A 174 -3.74 6.09 -24.31
N PRO A 175 -3.15 5.62 -25.42
CA PRO A 175 -2.06 4.64 -25.41
C PRO A 175 -0.80 5.09 -24.66
N ASP A 176 -0.44 6.38 -24.75
CA ASP A 176 0.72 6.92 -24.05
C ASP A 176 0.51 6.99 -22.54
N PHE A 177 -0.68 7.44 -22.11
CA PHE A 177 -1.06 7.46 -20.71
C PHE A 177 -1.13 6.02 -20.16
N PHE A 178 -1.77 5.11 -20.88
CA PHE A 178 -1.81 3.69 -20.51
C PHE A 178 -0.41 3.12 -20.29
N ARG A 179 0.51 3.38 -21.21
CA ARG A 179 1.89 2.87 -21.15
C ARG A 179 2.68 3.44 -19.97
N LYS A 180 2.54 4.72 -19.65
CA LYS A 180 3.38 5.42 -18.66
C LYS A 180 2.78 5.50 -17.26
N ASN A 181 1.46 5.53 -17.17
CA ASN A 181 0.74 5.93 -15.97
C ASN A 181 -0.17 4.83 -15.41
N VAL A 182 -0.55 3.83 -16.22
CA VAL A 182 -1.40 2.72 -15.77
C VAL A 182 -0.55 1.50 -15.44
N GLU A 183 -0.59 1.09 -14.19
CA GLU A 183 0.02 -0.13 -13.67
C GLU A 183 -1.04 -1.04 -13.06
N PHE A 184 -0.69 -2.30 -12.81
CA PHE A 184 -1.62 -3.31 -12.32
C PHE A 184 -1.13 -3.96 -11.05
N ASN A 185 -2.08 -4.29 -10.16
CA ASN A 185 -1.82 -5.17 -9.02
C ASN A 185 -2.77 -6.37 -9.07
N SER A 186 -2.19 -7.56 -9.06
CA SER A 186 -2.90 -8.84 -8.95
C SER A 186 -2.71 -9.40 -7.54
N VAL A 187 -3.80 -9.79 -6.89
CA VAL A 187 -3.76 -10.44 -5.59
C VAL A 187 -3.68 -11.96 -5.78
N LEU A 188 -2.63 -12.57 -5.23
CA LEU A 188 -2.37 -14.00 -5.33
C LEU A 188 -3.28 -14.79 -4.39
N HIS A 189 -4.00 -15.77 -4.93
CA HIS A 189 -4.94 -16.62 -4.23
C HIS A 189 -5.14 -17.95 -4.99
N ASN A 190 -5.90 -18.88 -4.45
CA ASN A 190 -6.07 -20.23 -5.00
C ASN A 190 -6.68 -20.35 -6.41
N LEU A 191 -7.28 -19.28 -6.96
CA LEU A 191 -7.75 -19.24 -8.37
C LEU A 191 -6.70 -18.70 -9.36
N ASN A 192 -5.49 -18.34 -8.92
CA ASN A 192 -4.47 -17.80 -9.79
C ASN A 192 -3.05 -18.17 -9.35
N ASP A 193 -2.11 -18.06 -10.29
CA ASP A 193 -0.69 -18.15 -10.01
C ASP A 193 0.13 -17.26 -10.97
N TYR A 194 1.45 -17.23 -10.80
CA TYR A 194 2.33 -16.47 -11.69
C TYR A 194 2.29 -16.94 -13.16
N GLN A 195 2.02 -18.22 -13.43
CA GLN A 195 1.93 -18.75 -14.80
C GLN A 195 0.68 -18.28 -15.52
N ASP A 196 -0.40 -18.00 -14.79
CA ASP A 196 -1.59 -17.44 -15.38
C ASP A 196 -1.48 -15.92 -15.50
N ILE A 197 -1.04 -15.27 -14.42
CA ILE A 197 -1.01 -13.80 -14.30
C ILE A 197 -0.04 -13.22 -15.33
N ILE A 198 1.24 -13.59 -15.28
CA ILE A 198 2.27 -12.89 -16.05
C ILE A 198 2.02 -12.99 -17.57
N PRO A 199 1.76 -14.18 -18.15
CA PRO A 199 1.49 -14.31 -19.59
C PRO A 199 0.20 -13.59 -20.02
N PHE A 200 -0.84 -13.59 -19.18
CA PHE A 200 -2.06 -12.83 -19.47
C PHE A 200 -1.77 -11.34 -19.66
N PHE A 201 -1.07 -10.71 -18.70
CA PHE A 201 -0.76 -9.29 -18.77
C PHE A 201 0.21 -8.95 -19.90
N GLN A 202 1.21 -9.79 -20.15
CA GLN A 202 2.15 -9.59 -21.25
C GLN A 202 1.43 -9.68 -22.60
N LYS A 203 0.60 -10.71 -22.80
CA LYS A 203 -0.12 -10.93 -24.06
C LYS A 203 -1.19 -9.87 -24.31
N GLU A 204 -2.03 -9.60 -23.31
CA GLU A 204 -3.21 -8.76 -23.50
C GLU A 204 -2.92 -7.28 -23.35
N LEU A 205 -1.99 -6.92 -22.46
CA LEU A 205 -1.79 -5.54 -22.02
C LEU A 205 -0.38 -5.02 -22.27
N ASN A 206 0.56 -5.89 -22.68
CA ASN A 206 1.98 -5.59 -22.83
C ASN A 206 2.56 -4.93 -21.55
N LYS A 207 2.19 -5.49 -20.39
CA LYS A 207 2.54 -5.00 -19.05
C LYS A 207 2.97 -6.17 -18.17
N VAL A 208 3.69 -5.85 -17.09
CA VAL A 208 4.01 -6.81 -16.02
C VAL A 208 3.39 -6.27 -14.73
N PRO A 209 2.41 -6.98 -14.12
CA PRO A 209 1.74 -6.50 -12.94
C PRO A 209 2.61 -6.69 -11.70
N SER A 210 2.36 -5.87 -10.68
CA SER A 210 2.76 -6.22 -9.32
C SER A 210 1.90 -7.39 -8.81
N VAL A 211 2.52 -8.40 -8.21
CA VAL A 211 1.81 -9.51 -7.58
C VAL A 211 1.93 -9.35 -6.06
N SER A 212 0.80 -9.31 -5.38
CA SER A 212 0.71 -9.15 -3.92
C SER A 212 0.06 -10.37 -3.28
N GLU A 213 0.52 -10.78 -2.11
CA GLU A 213 -0.14 -11.87 -1.36
C GLU A 213 -1.32 -11.34 -0.54
N LEU A 214 -2.22 -12.24 -0.15
CA LEU A 214 -3.22 -11.94 0.85
C LEU A 214 -2.57 -11.50 2.16
N SER A 215 -3.17 -10.49 2.81
CA SER A 215 -2.72 -10.06 4.12
C SER A 215 -2.90 -11.20 5.12
N ILE A 216 -1.87 -11.49 5.90
CA ILE A 216 -1.95 -12.36 7.08
C ILE A 216 -2.43 -11.55 8.30
N SER A 217 -2.19 -10.24 8.28
CA SER A 217 -2.59 -9.35 9.38
C SER A 217 -4.10 -9.13 9.36
N GLY A 218 -4.71 -9.22 10.54
CA GLY A 218 -6.13 -8.92 10.76
C GLY A 218 -7.10 -10.03 10.35
N VAL A 219 -6.63 -11.21 9.94
CA VAL A 219 -7.53 -12.34 9.66
C VAL A 219 -8.27 -12.75 10.93
N LYS A 220 -9.60 -12.87 10.86
CA LYS A 220 -10.43 -13.32 11.99
C LYS A 220 -10.16 -14.79 12.29
N GLU A 221 -10.09 -15.13 13.57
CA GLU A 221 -9.77 -16.50 14.01
C GLU A 221 -10.80 -17.51 13.47
N GLU A 222 -12.09 -17.17 13.51
CA GLU A 222 -13.18 -17.99 13.00
C GLU A 222 -13.21 -18.12 11.47
N ARG A 223 -12.46 -17.28 10.75
CA ARG A 223 -12.34 -17.31 9.28
C ARG A 223 -10.98 -17.84 8.81
N MET A 224 -10.11 -18.30 9.72
CA MET A 224 -8.76 -18.73 9.38
C MET A 224 -8.74 -19.92 8.40
N GLU A 225 -9.67 -20.87 8.54
CA GLU A 225 -9.78 -21.99 7.60
C GLU A 225 -10.13 -21.54 6.17
N GLU A 226 -11.06 -20.59 6.06
CA GLU A 226 -11.45 -20.00 4.78
C GLU A 226 -10.27 -19.25 4.14
N TYR A 227 -9.56 -18.46 4.95
CA TYR A 227 -8.34 -17.77 4.53
C TYR A 227 -7.26 -18.75 4.03
N LEU A 228 -6.98 -19.83 4.76
CA LEU A 228 -5.95 -20.81 4.38
C LEU A 228 -6.29 -21.54 3.08
N LYS A 229 -7.59 -21.80 2.81
CA LYS A 229 -8.03 -22.39 1.53
C LYS A 229 -7.85 -21.42 0.36
N MET A 230 -7.98 -20.11 0.62
CA MET A 230 -7.85 -19.07 -0.39
C MET A 230 -6.40 -18.66 -0.63
N ARG A 231 -5.53 -18.78 0.38
CA ARG A 231 -4.14 -18.36 0.33
C ARG A 231 -3.34 -19.17 -0.68
N ASN A 232 -2.61 -18.44 -1.52
CA ASN A 232 -1.53 -18.96 -2.36
C ASN A 232 -0.30 -18.06 -2.13
N ASP A 233 0.88 -18.65 -1.95
CA ASP A 233 2.11 -17.93 -1.63
C ASP A 233 3.01 -17.78 -2.86
N LYS A 234 3.79 -16.70 -2.89
CA LYS A 234 4.63 -16.36 -4.03
C LYS A 234 5.65 -17.43 -4.34
N LEU A 235 6.27 -18.03 -3.32
CA LEU A 235 7.36 -18.98 -3.51
C LEU A 235 6.83 -20.25 -4.19
N SER A 236 5.80 -20.87 -3.62
CA SER A 236 5.20 -22.09 -4.18
C SER A 236 4.53 -21.85 -5.53
N SER A 237 3.97 -20.65 -5.75
CA SER A 237 3.40 -20.25 -7.02
C SER A 237 4.46 -20.04 -8.11
N PHE A 238 5.58 -19.40 -7.77
CA PHE A 238 6.68 -19.13 -8.70
C PHE A 238 7.46 -20.40 -9.06
N ASP A 239 7.61 -21.34 -8.12
CA ASP A 239 8.29 -22.62 -8.34
C ASP A 239 7.65 -23.47 -9.44
N LYS A 240 6.34 -23.33 -9.65
CA LYS A 240 5.58 -24.10 -10.64
C LYS A 240 5.80 -23.65 -12.08
N ILE A 241 6.36 -22.45 -12.30
CA ILE A 241 6.53 -21.87 -13.64
C ILE A 241 7.43 -22.77 -14.49
N SER A 242 6.96 -23.14 -15.69
CA SER A 242 7.74 -23.98 -16.62
C SER A 242 8.95 -23.26 -17.22
N ASP A 243 8.89 -21.93 -17.39
CA ASP A 243 9.95 -21.10 -17.99
C ASP A 243 10.49 -20.05 -17.00
N ARG A 244 10.97 -20.53 -15.85
CA ARG A 244 11.48 -19.69 -14.74
C ARG A 244 12.66 -18.82 -15.15
N GLU A 245 13.58 -19.36 -15.93
CA GLU A 245 14.81 -18.67 -16.31
C GLU A 245 14.51 -17.40 -17.12
N ARG A 246 13.56 -17.47 -18.06
CA ARG A 246 13.14 -16.29 -18.83
C ARG A 246 12.49 -15.21 -17.98
N LEU A 247 11.73 -15.61 -16.95
CA LEU A 247 11.05 -14.66 -16.07
C LEU A 247 12.00 -14.02 -15.04
N LYS A 248 13.06 -14.73 -14.61
CA LYS A 248 14.08 -14.19 -13.71
C LYS A 248 14.75 -12.94 -14.26
N ASP A 249 15.04 -12.92 -15.55
CA ASP A 249 15.63 -11.74 -16.22
C ASP A 249 14.68 -10.55 -16.27
N SER A 250 13.37 -10.81 -16.38
CA SER A 250 12.34 -9.77 -16.44
C SER A 250 11.88 -9.25 -15.08
N LEU A 251 11.95 -10.07 -14.04
CA LEU A 251 11.45 -9.76 -12.69
C LEU A 251 12.58 -9.38 -11.72
N PHE A 252 13.83 -9.79 -11.95
CA PHE A 252 15.02 -9.48 -11.13
C PHE A 252 14.79 -9.49 -9.60
N MET A 253 14.59 -8.33 -8.97
CA MET A 253 14.33 -8.19 -7.52
C MET A 253 12.95 -8.68 -7.08
N ASP A 254 11.99 -8.76 -7.99
CA ASP A 254 10.63 -9.22 -7.74
C ASP A 254 10.50 -10.75 -7.81
N VAL A 255 11.58 -11.46 -8.17
CA VAL A 255 11.69 -12.91 -8.01
C VAL A 255 11.68 -13.24 -6.50
N PRO A 256 10.78 -14.11 -6.02
CA PRO A 256 10.65 -14.39 -4.59
C PRO A 256 11.95 -14.80 -3.91
N GLU A 257 12.74 -15.66 -4.54
CA GLU A 257 14.01 -16.18 -4.05
C GLU A 257 15.06 -15.06 -3.91
N THR A 258 15.16 -14.19 -4.92
CA THR A 258 16.04 -13.01 -4.89
C THR A 258 15.61 -12.06 -3.77
N SER A 259 14.32 -11.79 -3.66
CA SER A 259 13.76 -10.90 -2.63
C SER A 259 14.05 -11.41 -1.21
N ILE A 260 13.87 -12.71 -0.97
CA ILE A 260 14.18 -13.35 0.31
C ILE A 260 15.68 -13.26 0.61
N LEU A 261 16.54 -13.57 -0.36
CA LEU A 261 18.00 -13.48 -0.20
C LEU A 261 18.44 -12.05 0.10
N CYS A 262 17.93 -11.07 -0.64
CA CYS A 262 18.22 -9.65 -0.41
C CYS A 262 17.78 -9.22 0.99
N THR A 263 16.60 -9.64 1.45
CA THR A 263 16.11 -9.35 2.80
C THR A 263 17.01 -9.97 3.87
N TYR A 264 17.43 -11.22 3.68
CA TYR A 264 18.36 -11.90 4.57
C TYR A 264 19.71 -11.18 4.65
N LEU A 265 20.30 -10.83 3.49
CA LEU A 265 21.55 -10.09 3.42
C LEU A 265 21.42 -8.70 4.06
N HIS A 266 20.31 -8.01 3.84
CA HIS A 266 20.02 -6.73 4.48
C HIS A 266 19.98 -6.90 6.01
N ALA A 267 19.26 -7.89 6.52
CA ALA A 267 19.13 -8.11 7.96
C ALA A 267 20.44 -8.52 8.65
N HIS A 268 21.34 -9.24 7.96
CA HIS A 268 22.47 -9.91 8.62
C HIS A 268 23.87 -9.43 8.19
N SER A 269 24.02 -8.71 7.08
CA SER A 269 25.36 -8.34 6.58
C SER A 269 26.03 -7.20 7.35
N GLY A 270 25.26 -6.39 8.09
CA GLY A 270 25.73 -5.15 8.71
C GLY A 270 26.16 -4.05 7.73
N ASN A 271 26.20 -4.35 6.43
CA ASN A 271 26.69 -3.49 5.35
C ASN A 271 25.53 -2.92 4.52
N VAL A 272 24.60 -2.26 5.22
CA VAL A 272 23.38 -1.73 4.62
C VAL A 272 23.48 -0.21 4.50
N TYR A 273 23.53 0.25 3.26
CA TYR A 273 23.68 1.66 2.91
C TYR A 273 22.48 2.07 2.04
N TYR A 274 21.70 3.05 2.48
CA TYR A 274 20.59 3.61 1.70
C TYR A 274 21.07 4.63 0.67
N SER A 275 22.25 5.20 0.90
CA SER A 275 22.92 6.07 -0.06
C SER A 275 24.43 5.93 0.05
N TYR A 276 25.17 6.33 -0.97
CA TYR A 276 26.63 6.40 -0.91
C TYR A 276 27.13 7.29 0.25
N ARG A 277 26.30 8.23 0.74
CA ARG A 277 26.64 9.09 1.88
C ARG A 277 26.74 8.29 3.18
N ASP A 278 26.03 7.18 3.28
CA ASP A 278 26.08 6.30 4.44
C ASP A 278 27.47 5.65 4.59
N LEU A 279 28.27 5.60 3.52
CA LEU A 279 29.68 5.19 3.57
C LEU A 279 30.60 6.28 4.15
N LEU A 280 30.13 7.52 4.17
CA LEU A 280 30.88 8.70 4.62
C LEU A 280 30.53 9.10 6.06
N VAL A 281 29.49 8.51 6.64
CA VAL A 281 29.03 8.77 8.02
C VAL A 281 29.52 7.64 8.93
N ASP A 282 30.06 7.99 10.10
CA ASP A 282 30.44 6.99 11.10
C ASP A 282 29.22 6.16 11.52
N GLN A 283 29.22 4.87 11.17
CA GLN A 283 28.14 3.95 11.47
C GLN A 283 27.90 3.78 12.97
N LYS A 284 28.89 4.07 13.82
CA LYS A 284 28.74 4.01 15.28
C LYS A 284 27.76 5.06 15.82
N ASN A 285 27.60 6.19 15.13
CA ASN A 285 26.68 7.27 15.50
C ASN A 285 25.31 7.13 14.81
N ARG A 286 25.07 6.02 14.11
CA ARG A 286 23.79 5.78 13.43
C ARG A 286 22.72 5.46 14.46
N MET A 287 21.73 6.34 14.57
CA MET A 287 20.58 6.12 15.44
C MET A 287 19.70 5.01 14.86
N TRP A 288 19.54 3.93 15.62
CA TRP A 288 18.68 2.81 15.26
C TRP A 288 17.40 2.84 16.09
N TYR A 289 16.26 2.90 15.40
CA TYR A 289 14.94 2.78 16.02
C TYR A 289 14.46 1.34 15.85
N PRO A 290 14.20 0.59 16.93
CA PRO A 290 13.78 -0.80 16.86
C PRO A 290 12.30 -0.93 16.47
N THR A 291 11.92 -0.41 15.30
CA THR A 291 10.57 -0.57 14.73
C THR A 291 10.56 -1.78 13.80
N GLY A 292 9.54 -2.64 13.91
CA GLY A 292 9.32 -3.73 12.95
C GLY A 292 8.79 -3.27 11.59
N THR A 293 8.58 -1.97 11.43
CA THR A 293 8.02 -1.34 10.24
C THR A 293 8.75 -0.03 9.94
N CYS A 294 8.28 0.70 8.93
CA CYS A 294 8.69 2.09 8.70
C CYS A 294 8.33 2.96 9.92
N LEU A 295 9.14 4.00 10.16
CA LEU A 295 8.84 5.02 11.17
C LEU A 295 7.52 5.74 10.87
N PRO A 296 6.77 6.18 11.90
CA PRO A 296 5.58 6.99 11.71
C PRO A 296 5.83 8.16 10.75
N PHE A 297 4.98 8.27 9.73
CA PHE A 297 5.04 9.32 8.70
C PHE A 297 6.34 9.39 7.88
N GLY A 298 7.27 8.44 8.05
CA GLY A 298 8.54 8.44 7.31
C GLY A 298 8.39 8.08 5.83
N LYS A 299 7.27 7.44 5.46
CA LYS A 299 6.94 7.13 4.05
C LYS A 299 5.55 7.61 3.65
N LYS A 300 4.55 7.30 4.46
CA LYS A 300 3.15 7.58 4.17
C LYS A 300 2.42 8.17 5.38
N LEU A 301 1.37 8.90 5.09
CA LEU A 301 0.30 9.25 6.02
C LEU A 301 -1.00 8.81 5.36
N PHE A 302 -1.85 8.10 6.10
CA PHE A 302 -3.14 7.63 5.62
C PHE A 302 -4.27 8.22 6.47
N VAL A 303 -5.31 8.75 5.83
CA VAL A 303 -6.51 9.27 6.51
C VAL A 303 -7.71 8.43 6.16
N THR A 304 -8.45 7.98 7.17
CA THR A 304 -9.70 7.24 6.99
C THR A 304 -10.89 8.18 6.76
N VAL A 305 -12.01 7.66 6.27
CA VAL A 305 -13.27 8.41 6.17
C VAL A 305 -13.81 8.92 7.52
N ASN A 306 -13.36 8.32 8.62
CA ASN A 306 -13.70 8.75 9.97
C ASN A 306 -12.67 9.73 10.54
N GLY A 307 -11.76 10.28 9.72
CA GLY A 307 -10.77 11.25 10.15
C GLY A 307 -9.59 10.68 10.93
N LYS A 308 -9.43 9.35 11.04
CA LYS A 308 -8.27 8.77 11.75
C LYS A 308 -7.01 8.92 10.90
N ILE A 309 -5.92 9.35 11.52
CA ILE A 309 -4.61 9.49 10.88
C ILE A 309 -3.75 8.28 11.25
N LEU A 310 -3.24 7.59 10.24
CA LEU A 310 -2.44 6.37 10.34
C LEU A 310 -1.09 6.53 9.63
N PRO A 311 -0.06 5.79 10.05
CA PRO A 311 1.24 5.82 9.38
C PRO A 311 1.24 5.08 8.03
N CYS A 312 0.24 4.25 7.75
CA CYS A 312 0.07 3.51 6.49
C CYS A 312 -1.33 2.88 6.44
N GLU A 313 -1.88 2.66 5.23
CA GLU A 313 -3.17 2.01 4.98
C GLU A 313 -3.24 0.54 5.46
N ARG A 314 -2.09 -0.09 5.72
CA ARG A 314 -1.96 -1.50 6.13
C ARG A 314 -1.98 -1.71 7.64
N ILE A 315 -2.03 -0.64 8.42
CA ILE A 315 -2.04 -0.69 9.89
C ILE A 315 -3.49 -0.70 10.36
N LYS A 316 -3.77 -1.51 11.39
CA LYS A 316 -5.11 -1.54 12.00
C LYS A 316 -5.50 -0.16 12.52
N GLN A 317 -6.75 0.21 12.32
CA GLN A 317 -7.28 1.54 12.65
C GLN A 317 -7.32 1.83 14.16
N GLU A 318 -7.21 0.81 15.01
CA GLU A 318 -7.04 0.95 16.47
C GLU A 318 -5.71 1.63 16.85
N TYR A 319 -4.71 1.54 15.97
CA TYR A 319 -3.39 2.13 16.13
C TYR A 319 -3.24 3.49 15.46
N ALA A 320 -4.35 4.20 15.27
CA ALA A 320 -4.31 5.58 14.80
C ALA A 320 -3.40 6.44 15.69
N LEU A 321 -2.67 7.34 15.05
CA LEU A 321 -1.69 8.24 15.63
C LEU A 321 -2.19 9.69 15.66
N GLY A 322 -3.43 9.91 15.30
CA GLY A 322 -4.04 11.23 15.26
C GLY A 322 -5.44 11.20 14.68
N HIS A 323 -6.04 12.38 14.62
CA HIS A 323 -7.36 12.61 14.08
C HIS A 323 -7.41 13.95 13.33
N VAL A 324 -8.22 14.02 12.29
CA VAL A 324 -8.59 15.25 11.60
C VAL A 324 -10.10 15.37 11.51
N ASP A 325 -10.59 16.56 11.83
CA ASP A 325 -11.97 16.98 11.64
C ASP A 325 -12.01 18.44 11.15
N GLU A 326 -13.22 18.99 11.01
CA GLU A 326 -13.45 20.38 10.57
C GLU A 326 -12.81 21.44 11.49
N LYS A 327 -12.48 21.08 12.74
CA LYS A 327 -11.90 22.01 13.72
C LYS A 327 -10.37 22.03 13.64
N GLY A 328 -9.74 21.00 13.08
CA GLY A 328 -8.30 20.95 12.94
C GLY A 328 -7.72 19.54 12.91
N VAL A 329 -6.40 19.49 13.12
CA VAL A 329 -5.60 18.27 13.14
C VAL A 329 -5.02 18.07 14.52
N SER A 330 -5.16 16.86 15.06
CA SER A 330 -4.46 16.41 16.26
C SER A 330 -3.59 15.21 15.93
N ILE A 331 -2.29 15.28 16.26
CA ILE A 331 -1.37 14.15 16.12
C ILE A 331 -0.84 13.81 17.52
N ASP A 332 -0.95 12.54 17.91
CA ASP A 332 -0.58 12.00 19.22
C ASP A 332 0.94 11.78 19.34
N ILE A 333 1.73 12.82 19.05
CA ILE A 333 3.20 12.78 19.03
C ILE A 333 3.79 12.53 20.43
N ASP A 334 3.03 12.88 21.47
CA ASP A 334 3.46 12.83 22.87
C ASP A 334 3.23 11.48 23.52
N ASN A 335 2.60 10.54 22.81
CA ASN A 335 2.24 9.25 23.36
C ASN A 335 3.44 8.30 23.34
N PRO A 336 4.02 7.93 24.51
CA PRO A 336 5.16 7.02 24.59
C PRO A 336 4.84 5.59 24.08
N THR A 337 3.56 5.28 23.82
CA THR A 337 3.13 4.00 23.23
C THR A 337 3.09 4.01 21.70
N ILE A 338 3.47 5.10 21.02
CA ILE A 338 3.53 5.16 19.55
C ILE A 338 4.33 4.00 18.93
N TYR A 339 5.31 3.46 19.66
CA TYR A 339 6.10 2.27 19.30
C TYR A 339 5.36 0.94 19.52
N LEU A 340 4.55 0.85 20.58
CA LEU A 340 3.78 -0.36 20.93
C LEU A 340 2.56 -0.52 20.03
N LYS A 341 2.03 0.60 19.52
CA LYS A 341 0.93 0.64 18.56
C LYS A 341 1.32 0.16 17.17
N ILE A 342 2.61 0.02 16.88
CA ILE A 342 3.09 -0.41 15.57
C ILE A 342 3.63 -1.83 15.71
N PRO A 343 3.03 -2.85 15.05
CA PRO A 343 3.45 -4.23 15.19
C PRO A 343 4.95 -4.36 14.92
N SER A 344 5.72 -4.79 15.93
CA SER A 344 7.14 -5.09 15.73
C SER A 344 7.27 -6.46 15.04
N CYS A 345 8.32 -6.67 14.22
CA CYS A 345 8.61 -7.97 13.61
C CYS A 345 8.80 -9.06 14.68
N ILE A 346 9.26 -8.67 15.88
CA ILE A 346 9.41 -9.56 17.04
C ILE A 346 8.04 -10.13 17.46
N CYS A 347 7.01 -9.30 17.51
CA CYS A 347 5.65 -9.71 17.89
C CYS A 347 4.97 -10.60 16.83
N LEU A 348 5.32 -10.44 15.55
CA LEU A 348 4.85 -11.29 14.46
C LEU A 348 5.53 -12.67 14.47
N ILE A 349 6.81 -12.75 14.81
CA ILE A 349 7.56 -14.00 14.91
C ILE A 349 7.03 -14.87 16.06
N GLU A 350 6.73 -14.27 17.23
CA GLU A 350 6.15 -14.98 18.38
C GLU A 350 4.74 -15.52 18.14
N LYS A 351 3.92 -14.83 17.32
CA LYS A 351 2.59 -15.35 16.94
C LYS A 351 2.65 -16.42 15.85
N SER A 352 3.63 -16.31 14.95
CA SER A 352 3.85 -17.28 13.86
C SER A 352 4.43 -18.61 14.36
N SER A 353 5.23 -18.59 15.44
CA SER A 353 5.83 -19.78 16.04
C SER A 353 4.81 -20.67 16.76
N VAL A 354 3.65 -20.13 17.15
CA VAL A 354 2.56 -20.91 17.78
C VAL A 354 1.73 -21.70 16.75
N THR A 355 1.70 -21.27 15.48
CA THR A 355 0.86 -21.90 14.43
C THR A 355 1.63 -22.71 13.38
N LEU A 356 2.97 -22.61 13.33
CA LEU A 356 3.81 -23.31 12.35
C LEU A 356 4.55 -24.51 12.98
N HIS A 357 3.81 -25.50 13.48
CA HIS A 357 4.37 -26.75 14.00
C HIS A 357 4.71 -27.80 12.90
N SER A 358 4.73 -27.43 11.61
CA SER A 358 4.97 -28.39 10.52
C SER A 358 6.10 -28.08 9.54
N ASN A 359 6.80 -26.94 9.65
CA ASN A 359 7.93 -26.64 8.75
C ASN A 359 9.27 -26.60 9.50
N LYS A 360 10.11 -27.62 9.28
CA LYS A 360 11.46 -27.80 9.87
C LYS A 360 12.45 -26.63 9.67
N ILE A 361 12.09 -25.60 8.91
CA ILE A 361 12.93 -24.43 8.63
C ILE A 361 12.81 -23.36 9.74
N SER A 362 11.69 -23.26 10.46
CA SER A 362 11.48 -22.24 11.49
C SER A 362 12.22 -22.53 12.81
N MET A 363 12.50 -23.80 13.15
CA MET A 363 13.21 -24.15 14.38
C MET A 363 14.66 -23.68 14.43
N LEU A 364 15.34 -23.55 13.28
CA LEU A 364 16.74 -23.11 13.25
C LEU A 364 16.93 -21.61 13.56
N LEU A 365 15.89 -20.79 13.39
CA LEU A 365 15.92 -19.37 13.72
C LEU A 365 15.65 -19.09 15.21
N CYS A 366 14.95 -19.98 15.92
CA CYS A 366 14.61 -19.79 17.34
C CYS A 366 15.75 -20.12 18.31
N GLN A 367 16.74 -20.95 17.92
CA GLN A 367 17.79 -21.42 18.83
C GLN A 367 19.01 -20.48 18.98
N LYS A 368 19.05 -19.34 18.27
CA LYS A 368 20.16 -18.37 18.38
C LYS A 368 19.80 -17.04 19.06
N LEU A 369 18.61 -16.96 19.67
CA LEU A 369 18.11 -15.77 20.37
C LEU A 369 17.97 -15.98 21.90
N LEU A 370 18.52 -17.07 22.43
CA LEU A 370 18.95 -17.23 23.83
C LEU A 370 20.46 -17.47 23.81
#